data_AF-A0A929DCS1-F1
#
_entry.id   AF-A0A929DCS1-F1
#
_cell.length_a   1.000
_cell.length_b   1.000
_cell.length_c   1.000
_cell.angle_alpha   90.00
_cell.angle_beta   90.00
_cell.angle_gamma   90.00
#
_symmetry.space_group_name_H-M   'P 1'
#
loop_
_entity.id
_entity.type
_entity.pdbx_description
1 polymer ?
#
loop_
_entity_poly.entity_id
_entity_poly.type
_entity_poly.pdbx_seq_one_letter_code
_entity_poly.pdbx_strand_id
1 'polypeptide(L)'
;MTTEYTPTELLAYVAAGLLEDGKSVFVGTGLPMIATMLAQRTHAPNLLVIFEAGGIGPQMPVLPISVGDSRTFYRAVAASSMHDVMSASQSGYLDYGFLG
;
A
#
# COMPACT_ATOMS: atom_id res chain seq x y z
N MET A 1 -27.13 -7.36 17.86
CA MET A 1 -26.01 -6.40 17.81
C MET A 1 -25.91 -5.91 16.39
N THR A 2 -26.28 -4.66 16.10
CA THR A 2 -26.06 -4.05 14.79
C THR A 2 -24.56 -3.84 14.64
N THR A 3 -23.96 -4.44 13.63
CA THR A 3 -22.56 -4.26 13.26
C THR A 3 -22.33 -2.80 12.87
N GLU A 4 -21.70 -2.00 13.75
CA GLU A 4 -21.31 -0.61 13.48
C GLU A 4 -20.05 -0.57 12.60
N TYR A 5 -20.19 -0.94 11.34
CA TYR A 5 -19.20 -0.64 10.30
C TYR A 5 -19.88 -0.56 8.94
N THR A 6 -19.33 0.29 8.08
CA THR A 6 -19.75 0.42 6.69
C THR A 6 -19.21 -0.75 5.85
N PRO A 7 -19.85 -1.09 4.72
CA PRO A 7 -19.30 -2.08 3.79
C PRO A 7 -17.89 -1.75 3.30
N THR A 8 -17.55 -0.46 3.18
CA THR A 8 -16.23 0.02 2.79
C THR A 8 -15.18 -0.29 3.85
N GLU A 9 -15.49 -0.09 5.13
CA GLU A 9 -14.59 -0.43 6.24
C GLU A 9 -14.39 -1.95 6.34
N LEU A 10 -15.46 -2.74 6.16
CA LEU A 10 -15.33 -4.20 6.10
C LEU A 10 -14.41 -4.61 4.95
N LEU A 11 -14.57 -4.02 3.77
CA LEU A 11 -13.73 -4.34 2.61
C LEU A 11 -12.28 -3.94 2.84
N ALA A 12 -12.01 -2.76 3.43
CA ALA A 12 -10.66 -2.35 3.81
C ALA A 12 -10.02 -3.33 4.80
N TYR A 13 -10.78 -3.77 5.81
CA TYR A 13 -10.32 -4.72 6.82
C TYR A 13 -9.98 -6.08 6.21
N VAL A 14 -10.88 -6.62 5.39
CA VAL A 14 -10.66 -7.91 4.71
C VAL A 14 -9.47 -7.83 3.77
N ALA A 15 -9.36 -6.76 2.96
CA ALA A 15 -8.23 -6.54 2.08
C ALA A 15 -6.91 -6.38 2.83
N ALA A 16 -6.91 -5.68 3.97
CA ALA A 16 -5.72 -5.56 4.82
C ALA A 16 -5.26 -6.92 5.33
N GLY A 17 -6.18 -7.79 5.75
CA GLY A 17 -5.86 -9.13 6.26
C GLY A 17 -5.28 -10.10 5.22
N LEU A 18 -5.28 -9.76 3.93
CA LEU A 18 -4.62 -10.55 2.87
C LEU A 18 -3.13 -10.21 2.72
N LEU A 19 -2.66 -9.10 3.32
CA LEU A 19 -1.30 -8.61 3.16
C LEU A 19 -0.40 -9.20 4.25
N GLU A 20 0.44 -10.17 3.89
CA GLU A 20 1.34 -10.82 4.84
C GLU A 20 2.54 -9.92 5.23
N ASP A 21 3.04 -10.07 6.46
CA ASP A 21 4.22 -9.32 6.92
C ASP A 21 5.48 -9.68 6.13
N GLY A 22 6.33 -8.69 5.88
CA GLY A 22 7.57 -8.87 5.11
C GLY A 22 7.38 -9.09 3.61
N LYS A 23 6.14 -9.01 3.10
CA LYS A 23 5.84 -9.07 1.67
C LYS A 23 5.85 -7.69 1.02
N SER A 24 5.77 -7.70 -0.30
CA SER A 24 5.74 -6.50 -1.13
C SER A 24 4.37 -6.31 -1.79
N VAL A 25 3.89 -5.07 -1.87
CA VAL A 25 2.59 -4.76 -2.45
C VAL A 25 2.64 -3.54 -3.37
N PHE A 26 2.04 -3.67 -4.54
CA PHE A 26 1.75 -2.56 -5.45
C PHE A 26 0.44 -1.88 -5.05
N VAL A 27 0.49 -0.58 -4.75
CA VAL A 27 -0.65 0.13 -4.15
C VAL A 27 -1.11 1.30 -5.01
N GLY A 28 -2.42 1.27 -5.33
CA GLY A 28 -3.13 2.35 -5.99
C GLY A 28 -3.74 3.36 -5.01
N THR A 29 -4.62 4.24 -5.53
CA THR A 29 -5.30 5.28 -4.74
C THR A 29 -6.57 4.74 -4.08
N GLY A 30 -6.98 5.33 -2.95
CA GLY A 30 -8.28 5.05 -2.33
C GLY A 30 -8.25 3.83 -1.42
N LEU A 31 -9.17 2.88 -1.60
CA LEU A 31 -9.33 1.73 -0.72
C LEU A 31 -8.08 0.84 -0.58
N PRO A 32 -7.32 0.55 -1.66
CA PRO A 32 -6.03 -0.14 -1.57
C PRO A 32 -5.05 0.51 -0.60
N MET A 33 -4.99 1.85 -0.61
CA MET A 33 -4.10 2.62 0.25
C MET A 33 -4.53 2.55 1.72
N ILE A 34 -5.84 2.58 1.98
CA ILE A 34 -6.40 2.40 3.33
C ILE A 34 -6.09 1.00 3.86
N ALA A 35 -6.35 -0.05 3.06
CA ALA A 35 -6.09 -1.43 3.44
C ALA A 35 -4.60 -1.67 3.73
N THR A 36 -3.72 -1.15 2.85
CA THR A 36 -2.26 -1.26 3.02
C THR A 36 -1.79 -0.55 4.28
N MET A 37 -2.23 0.69 4.50
CA MET A 37 -1.85 1.47 5.67
C MET A 37 -2.38 0.84 6.97
N LEU A 38 -3.56 0.24 6.93
CA LEU A 38 -4.12 -0.55 8.03
C LEU A 38 -3.26 -1.79 8.32
N ALA A 39 -2.85 -2.54 7.30
CA ALA A 39 -1.98 -3.71 7.45
C ALA A 39 -0.64 -3.33 8.10
N GLN A 40 0.03 -2.28 7.59
CA GLN A 40 1.28 -1.77 8.17
C GLN A 40 1.17 -1.33 9.64
N ARG A 41 0.03 -0.76 10.03
CA ARG A 41 -0.20 -0.28 11.41
C ARG A 41 -0.70 -1.36 12.37
N THR A 42 -0.99 -2.56 11.88
CA THR A 42 -1.59 -3.63 12.69
C THR A 42 -0.73 -4.87 12.76
N HIS A 43 -0.69 -5.67 11.69
CA HIS A 43 -0.14 -7.02 11.70
C HIS A 43 1.03 -7.23 10.73
N ALA A 44 1.26 -6.30 9.79
CA ALA A 44 2.28 -6.40 8.76
C ALA A 44 3.23 -5.18 8.75
N PRO A 45 3.93 -4.87 9.87
CA PRO A 45 4.77 -3.67 9.98
C PRO A 45 5.96 -3.63 9.01
N ASN A 46 6.40 -4.77 8.50
CA ASN A 46 7.49 -4.91 7.54
C ASN A 46 7.00 -5.03 6.08
N LEU A 47 5.71 -4.80 5.82
CA LEU A 47 5.15 -4.78 4.47
C LEU A 47 5.80 -3.68 3.63
N LEU A 48 6.43 -4.06 2.52
CA LEU A 48 7.05 -3.15 1.57
C LEU A 48 6.01 -2.59 0.61
N VAL A 49 5.65 -1.33 0.83
CA VAL A 49 4.68 -0.62 0.00
C VAL A 49 5.37 0.05 -1.16
N ILE A 50 4.89 -0.21 -2.37
CA ILE A 50 5.43 0.36 -3.61
C ILE A 50 4.31 1.11 -4.32
N PHE A 51 4.54 2.41 -4.55
CA PHE A 51 3.61 3.29 -5.25
C PHE A 51 4.03 3.47 -6.71
N GLU A 52 3.03 3.48 -7.59
CA GLU A 52 3.18 3.67 -9.05
C GLU A 52 4.05 4.88 -9.43
N ALA A 53 4.00 5.97 -8.67
CA ALA A 53 4.76 7.18 -8.96
C ALA A 53 6.28 7.05 -8.69
N GLY A 54 6.75 5.93 -8.12
CA GLY A 54 8.17 5.70 -7.81
C GLY A 54 8.50 5.70 -6.32
N GLY A 55 7.52 5.82 -5.43
CA GLY A 55 7.74 5.80 -3.98
C GLY A 55 7.89 4.36 -3.45
N ILE A 56 9.06 4.02 -2.92
CA ILE A 56 9.37 2.66 -2.44
C ILE A 56 9.59 2.67 -0.93
N GLY A 57 8.74 1.94 -0.20
CA GLY A 57 8.80 1.78 1.25
C GLY A 57 8.63 3.07 2.06
N PRO A 58 7.64 3.94 1.79
CA PRO A 58 7.42 5.16 2.58
C PRO A 58 6.85 4.88 3.98
N GLN A 59 7.16 5.77 4.92
CA GLN A 59 6.55 5.79 6.25
C GLN A 59 5.38 6.76 6.27
N MET A 60 4.22 6.35 5.76
CA MET A 60 3.06 7.25 5.59
C MET A 60 2.56 7.81 6.93
N PRO A 61 2.75 9.13 7.21
CA PRO A 61 2.33 9.70 8.48
C PRO A 61 0.78 9.81 8.56
N VAL A 62 0.18 10.08 7.41
CA VAL A 62 -1.26 10.29 7.16
C VAL A 62 -1.57 9.69 5.80
N LEU A 63 -2.82 9.26 5.58
CA LEU A 63 -3.29 8.73 4.31
C LEU A 63 -2.96 9.70 3.16
N PRO A 64 -2.18 9.29 2.15
CA PRO A 64 -1.93 10.10 0.95
C PRO A 64 -3.21 10.38 0.16
N ILE A 65 -3.25 11.52 -0.56
CA ILE A 65 -4.39 11.84 -1.45
C ILE A 65 -4.23 11.16 -2.82
N SER A 66 -3.00 10.90 -3.24
CA SER A 66 -2.66 10.32 -4.54
C SER A 66 -1.37 9.50 -4.41
N VAL A 67 -1.15 8.58 -5.34
CA VAL A 67 0.11 7.82 -5.46
C VAL A 67 1.34 8.71 -5.70
N GLY A 68 1.15 9.89 -6.29
CA GLY A 68 2.21 10.88 -6.54
C GLY A 68 2.37 11.96 -5.45
N ASP A 69 1.69 11.80 -4.32
CA ASP A 69 1.74 12.75 -3.22
C ASP A 69 3.09 12.71 -2.48
N SER A 70 3.57 13.83 -1.92
CA SER A 70 4.84 13.86 -1.17
C SER A 70 4.87 12.87 0.01
N ARG A 71 3.71 12.50 0.57
CA ARG A 71 3.57 11.48 1.62
C ARG A 71 3.95 10.07 1.15
N THR A 72 3.84 9.76 -0.15
CA THR A 72 4.28 8.46 -0.71
C THR A 72 5.80 8.37 -0.88
N PHE A 73 6.52 9.47 -0.62
CA PHE A 73 7.99 9.55 -0.62
C PHE A 73 8.55 9.88 0.76
N TYR A 74 7.70 10.17 1.75
CA TYR A 74 8.15 10.60 3.08
C TYR A 74 8.91 9.46 3.79
N ARG A 75 10.21 9.70 4.01
CA ARG A 75 11.16 8.72 4.59
C ARG A 75 11.13 7.37 3.86
N ALA A 76 10.85 7.40 2.56
CA ALA A 76 10.90 6.23 1.71
C ALA A 76 12.33 5.67 1.64
N VAL A 77 12.44 4.36 1.45
CA VAL A 77 13.71 3.68 1.19
C VAL A 77 14.32 4.22 -0.11
N ALA A 78 13.48 4.47 -1.12
CA ALA A 78 13.89 5.13 -2.35
C ALA A 78 12.78 6.02 -2.92
N ALA A 79 13.20 7.14 -3.50
CA ALA A 79 12.41 7.91 -4.45
C ALA A 79 12.95 7.59 -5.85
N SER A 80 12.18 6.83 -6.61
CA SER A 80 12.57 6.24 -7.89
C SER A 80 11.62 6.74 -8.99
N SER A 81 11.48 6.00 -10.08
CA SER A 81 10.61 6.35 -11.20
C SER A 81 9.48 5.33 -11.36
N MET A 82 8.43 5.73 -12.07
CA MET A 82 7.38 4.82 -12.52
C MET A 82 7.95 3.65 -13.32
N HIS A 83 8.96 3.91 -14.17
CA HIS A 83 9.62 2.86 -14.94
C HIS A 83 10.26 1.79 -14.05
N ASP A 84 10.97 2.20 -13.00
CA ASP A 84 11.68 1.29 -12.11
C ASP A 84 10.71 0.42 -11.31
N VAL A 85 9.64 1.03 -10.80
CA VAL A 85 8.58 0.31 -10.07
C VAL A 85 7.88 -0.69 -10.98
N MET A 86 7.52 -0.31 -12.21
CA MET A 86 6.89 -1.21 -13.16
C MET A 86 7.83 -2.34 -13.61
N SER A 87 9.11 -2.04 -13.78
CA SER A 87 10.14 -3.05 -14.09
C SER A 87 10.31 -4.03 -12.93
N ALA A 88 10.24 -3.56 -11.67
CA ALA A 88 10.28 -4.42 -10.51
C ALA A 88 9.05 -5.35 -10.46
N SER A 89 7.86 -4.84 -10.78
CA SER A 89 6.64 -5.64 -10.91
C SER A 89 6.80 -6.72 -11.98
N GLN A 90 7.28 -6.36 -13.16
CA GLN A 90 7.51 -7.30 -14.26
C GLN A 90 8.54 -8.38 -13.90
N SER A 91 9.57 -7.99 -13.13
CA SER A 91 10.65 -8.89 -12.72
C SER A 91 10.24 -9.85 -11.58
N GLY A 92 9.00 -9.75 -11.08
CA GLY A 92 8.48 -10.65 -10.04
C GLY A 92 8.87 -10.26 -8.62
N TYR A 93 9.26 -9.00 -8.38
CA TYR A 93 9.59 -8.52 -7.04
C TYR A 93 8.37 -8.12 -6.20
N LEU A 94 7.15 -8.22 -6.75
CA LEU A 94 5.91 -7.83 -6.08
C LEU A 94 5.07 -9.07 -5.77
N ASP A 95 4.75 -9.28 -4.48
CA ASP A 95 3.93 -10.41 -4.01
C ASP A 95 2.44 -10.15 -4.25
N TYR A 96 1.99 -8.91 -4.03
CA TYR A 96 0.61 -8.50 -4.19
C TYR A 96 0.46 -7.26 -5.07
N GLY A 97 -0.70 -7.13 -5.70
CA GLY A 97 -1.10 -5.91 -6.38
C GLY A 97 -2.61 -5.70 -6.28
N PHE A 98 -3.00 -4.49 -5.90
CA PHE A 98 -4.41 -4.10 -5.96
C PHE A 98 -4.75 -3.60 -7.36
N LEU A 99 -5.81 -4.16 -7.93
CA LEU A 99 -6.40 -3.76 -9.21
C LEU A 99 -7.90 -3.51 -9.00
N GLY A 100 -8.46 -2.61 -9.80
CA GLY A 100 -9.87 -2.21 -9.73
C GLY A 100 -10.32 -1.56 -11.03
#